data_AF-A0A5K0ZZT2-F1
#
_entry.id   AF-A0A5K0ZZT2-F1
#
_cell.length_a   1.000
_cell.length_b   1.000
_cell.length_c   1.000
_cell.angle_alpha   90.00
_cell.angle_beta   90.00
_cell.angle_gamma   90.00
#
_symmetry.space_group_name_H-M   'P 1'
#
loop_
_entity.id
_entity.type
_entity.pdbx_description
1 polymer ?
#
loop_
_entity_poly.entity_id
_entity_poly.type
_entity_poly.pdbx_seq_one_letter_code
_entity_poly.pdbx_strand_id
1 'polypeptide(L)' 'YITVNESTSNNFFYYFVKSERNATEDPLILWLTGGPGCSGFSGLVFEI' A
#
# COMPACT_ATOMS: atom_id res chain seq x y z
N TYR A 1 3.87 -8.26 -5.00
CA TYR A 1 2.47 -8.63 -5.28
C TYR A 1 2.01 -9.66 -4.26
N ILE A 2 0.74 -9.62 -3.87
CA ILE A 2 0.09 -10.61 -3.00
C ILE A 2 -1.15 -11.12 -3.73
N THR A 3 -1.29 -12.43 -3.87
CA THR A 3 -2.49 -13.05 -4.45
C THR A 3 -3.65 -12.93 -3.48
N VAL A 4 -4.75 -12.35 -3.93
CA VAL A 4 -5.96 -12.15 -3.12
C VAL A 4 -7.11 -13.05 -3.55
N ASN A 5 -6.99 -13.65 -4.74
CA ASN A 5 -7.90 -14.69 -5.21
C ASN A 5 -7.14 -15.62 -6.16
N GLU A 6 -6.98 -16.88 -5.76
CA GLU A 6 -6.26 -17.89 -6.53
C GLU A 6 -7.01 -18.30 -7.81
N SER A 7 -8.35 -18.44 -7.73
CA SER A 7 -9.19 -18.89 -8.85
C SER A 7 -9.20 -17.91 -10.02
N THR A 8 -9.18 -16.60 -9.72
CA THR A 8 -9.11 -15.55 -10.75
C THR A 8 -7.68 -15.07 -10.99
N SER A 9 -6.70 -15.58 -10.24
CA SER A 9 -5.32 -15.11 -10.26
C SER A 9 -5.18 -13.60 -10.02
N ASN A 10 -6.08 -13.01 -9.21
CA ASN A 10 -6.03 -11.59 -8.89
C ASN A 10 -4.95 -11.30 -7.86
N ASN A 11 -4.16 -10.25 -8.11
CA ASN A 11 -3.04 -9.87 -7.27
C ASN A 11 -3.12 -8.38 -6.91
N PHE A 12 -2.79 -8.05 -5.65
CA PHE A 12 -2.54 -6.68 -5.22
C PHE A 12 -1.05 -6.37 -5.25
N PHE A 13 -0.72 -5.17 -5.71
CA PHE A 13 0.59 -4.58 -5.56
C PHE A 13 0.59 -3.64 -4.35
N TYR A 14 1.73 -3.54 -3.65
CA TYR A 14 1.88 -2.63 -2.52
C TYR A 14 3.31 -2.05 -2.48
N TYR A 15 3.44 -0.84 -1.96
CA TYR A 15 4.71 -0.27 -1.51
C TYR A 15 4.75 -0.30 0.02
N PHE A 16 5.91 -0.62 0.58
CA PHE A 16 6.12 -0.60 2.03
C PHE A 16 7.34 0.26 2.35
N VAL A 17 7.12 1.30 3.15
CA VAL A 17 8.16 2.22 3.61
C VAL A 17 8.26 2.05 5.13
N LYS A 18 9.48 1.86 5.63
CA LYS A 18 9.73 1.75 7.08
C LYS A 18 9.81 3.14 7.69
N SER A 19 9.36 3.26 8.95
CA SER A 19 9.60 4.47 9.73
C SER A 19 11.09 4.77 9.84
N GLU A 20 11.45 6.04 9.69
CA GLU A 20 12.81 6.54 9.89
C GLU A 20 13.19 6.69 11.37
N ARG A 21 12.20 6.63 12.29
CA ARG A 21 12.42 6.73 13.75
C ARG A 21 12.74 5.37 14.37
N ASN A 22 11.73 4.56 14.67
CA ASN A 22 11.89 3.19 15.15
C ASN A 22 10.85 2.28 14.51
N ALA A 23 11.21 1.69 13.37
CA ALA A 23 10.34 0.80 12.59
C ALA A 23 9.83 -0.46 13.34
N THR A 24 10.38 -0.77 14.53
CA THR A 24 9.91 -1.91 15.35
C THR A 24 8.86 -1.53 16.39
N GLU A 25 8.78 -0.24 16.76
CA GLU A 25 7.84 0.26 17.79
C GLU A 25 6.78 1.20 17.20
N ASP A 26 7.07 1.86 16.09
CA ASP A 26 6.15 2.77 15.42
C ASP A 26 4.93 2.01 14.82
N PRO A 27 3.75 2.64 14.80
CA PRO A 27 2.53 1.99 14.30
C PRO A 27 2.59 1.73 12.79
N LEU A 28 1.89 0.69 12.35
CA LEU A 28 1.68 0.41 10.93
C LEU A 28 0.51 1.26 10.39
N ILE A 29 0.75 1.98 9.30
CA ILE A 29 -0.27 2.76 8.59
C ILE A 29 -0.52 2.12 7.22
N LEU A 30 -1.79 1.86 6.92
CA LEU A 30 -2.25 1.48 5.58
C LEU A 30 -2.88 2.70 4.90
N TRP A 31 -2.31 3.12 3.78
CA TRP A 31 -2.82 4.24 3.00
C TRP A 31 -3.56 3.76 1.75
N LEU A 32 -4.78 4.25 1.54
CA LEU A 32 -5.62 3.92 0.39
C LEU A 32 -6.09 5.21 -0.28
N THR A 33 -5.80 5.34 -1.56
CA THR A 33 -6.33 6.43 -2.40
C THR A 33 -7.73 6.11 -2.88
N GLY A 34 -8.59 7.15 -2.96
CA GLY A 34 -10.00 7.02 -3.34
C GLY A 34 -10.25 6.96 -4.84
N GLY A 35 -11.39 7.53 -5.26
CA GLY A 35 -11.86 7.50 -6.64
C GLY A 35 -13.02 6.52 -6.83
N PRO A 36 -13.00 5.75 -7.92
CA PRO A 36 -12.50 4.38 -7.84
C PRO A 36 -11.46 4.07 -8.92
N GLY A 37 -10.50 3.19 -8.61
CA GLY A 37 -9.47 2.74 -9.56
C GLY A 37 -8.20 3.58 -9.62
N CYS A 38 -8.10 4.66 -8.84
CA CYS A 38 -6.83 5.38 -8.68
C CYS A 38 -5.82 4.50 -7.92
N SER A 39 -4.56 4.54 -8.37
CA SER A 39 -3.49 3.76 -7.76
C SER A 39 -3.05 4.37 -6.43
N GLY A 40 -2.82 3.51 -5.42
CA GLY A 40 -2.19 3.93 -4.15
C GLY A 40 -0.81 4.59 -4.34
N PHE A 41 -0.18 4.42 -5.50
CA PHE A 41 1.04 5.13 -5.86
C PHE A 41 0.86 6.65 -5.94
N SER A 42 -0.34 7.14 -6.27
CA SER A 42 -0.63 8.57 -6.26
C SER A 42 -0.44 9.18 -4.86
N GLY A 43 -0.87 8.47 -3.82
CA GLY A 43 -0.61 8.85 -2.43
C GLY A 43 0.89 8.96 -2.16
N LEU A 44 1.66 7.95 -2.61
CA LEU A 44 3.11 7.89 -2.39
C LEU A 44 3.91 9.02 -3.05
N VAL A 45 3.49 9.52 -4.22
CA VAL A 45 4.29 10.49 -5.00
C VAL A 45 3.78 11.92 -4.88
N PHE A 46 2.48 12.11 -4.62
CA PHE A 46 1.85 13.43 -4.68
C PHE A 46 1.26 13.92 -3.35
N GLU A 47 1.08 13.05 -2.34
CA GLU A 47 0.36 13.41 -1.11
C GLU A 47 1.19 13.33 0.18
N ILE A 48 2.11 12.35 0.27
CA ILE A 48 3.10 12.24 1.36
C ILE A 48 4.46 12.81 0.96
#